data_AF-A0A535RLY4-F1
#
_entry.id   AF-A0A535RLY4-F1
#
_cell.length_a   1.000
_cell.length_b   1.000
_cell.length_c   1.000
_cell.angle_alpha   90.00
_cell.angle_beta   90.00
_cell.angle_gamma   90.00
#
_symmetry.space_group_name_H-M   'P 1'
#
loop_
_entity.id
_entity.type
_entity.pdbx_description
1 polymer ?
#
loop_
_entity_poly.entity_id
_entity_poly.type
_entity_poly.pdbx_seq_one_letter_code
_entity_poly.pdbx_strand_id
1 'polypeptide(L)' 'MQQHEAGVTPQLQAQRIAQMLQQAQQECRADIGRVSDPKAQALFETIAEVLGGAMKALEDYQNRSEPAWQSPPSAKTIHP' A
#
# COMPACT_ATOMS: atom_id res chain seq x y z
N MET A 1 6.84 -12.48 -27.91
CA MET A 1 6.99 -13.00 -26.53
C MET A 1 7.62 -11.88 -25.72
N GLN A 2 6.84 -11.08 -25.00
CA GLN A 2 7.43 -10.09 -24.09
C GLN A 2 7.76 -10.81 -22.79
N GLN A 3 9.04 -10.98 -22.54
CA GLN A 3 9.54 -11.53 -21.28
C GLN A 3 9.53 -10.40 -20.26
N HIS A 4 8.70 -10.51 -19.22
CA HIS A 4 8.95 -9.74 -18.00
C HIS A 4 10.13 -10.43 -17.29
N GLU A 5 11.23 -9.70 -17.15
CA GLU A 5 12.30 -10.03 -16.22
C GLU A 5 11.69 -10.36 -14.84
N ALA A 6 12.32 -11.26 -14.08
CA ALA A 6 11.92 -11.58 -12.71
C ALA A 6 12.21 -10.39 -11.77
N GLY A 7 11.51 -9.29 -11.96
CA GLY A 7 11.49 -8.09 -11.13
C GLY A 7 10.39 -8.17 -10.09
N VAL A 8 10.59 -7.47 -8.98
CA VAL A 8 9.68 -7.38 -7.81
C VAL A 8 8.21 -7.33 -8.26
N THR A 9 7.40 -8.30 -7.81
CA THR A 9 5.99 -8.33 -8.17
C THR A 9 5.26 -7.13 -7.54
N PRO A 10 4.23 -6.56 -8.20
CA PRO A 10 3.44 -5.48 -7.64
C PRO A 10 2.88 -5.78 -6.24
N GLN A 11 2.53 -7.04 -5.98
CA GLN A 11 2.04 -7.52 -4.68
C GLN A 11 3.14 -7.49 -3.62
N LEU A 12 4.34 -7.96 -3.96
CA LEU A 12 5.50 -7.92 -3.07
C LEU A 12 5.89 -6.48 -2.75
N GLN A 13 5.85 -5.59 -3.76
CA GLN A 13 6.11 -4.16 -3.55
C GLN A 13 5.06 -3.51 -2.65
N ALA A 14 3.77 -3.80 -2.87
CA ALA A 14 2.68 -3.30 -2.01
C ALA A 14 2.85 -3.76 -0.56
N GLN A 15 3.26 -5.01 -0.33
CA GLN A 15 3.51 -5.54 1.01
C GLN A 15 4.67 -4.82 1.69
N ARG A 16 5.77 -4.61 0.95
CA ARG A 16 6.94 -3.89 1.45
C ARG A 16 6.59 -2.46 1.86
N ILE A 17 5.80 -1.76 1.04
CA ILE A 17 5.35 -0.40 1.36
C ILE A 17 4.46 -0.42 2.61
N ALA A 18 3.50 -1.35 2.71
CA ALA A 18 2.63 -1.46 3.87
C ALA A 18 3.43 -1.64 5.18
N GLN A 19 4.46 -2.48 5.17
CA GLN A 19 5.36 -2.68 6.33
C GLN A 19 6.11 -1.40 6.72
N MET A 20 6.61 -0.63 5.75
CA MET A 20 7.28 0.65 6.02
C MET A 20 6.32 1.67 6.64
N LEU A 21 5.09 1.76 6.13
CA LEU A 21 4.07 2.64 6.67
C LEU A 21 3.65 2.21 8.08
N GLN A 22 3.58 0.91 8.34
CA GLN A 22 3.27 0.36 9.66
C GLN A 22 4.31 0.76 10.70
N GLN A 23 5.59 0.67 10.35
CA GLN A 23 6.69 1.11 11.21
C GLN A 23 6.57 2.61 11.52
N ALA A 24 6.38 3.45 10.50
CA ALA A 24 6.20 4.89 10.68
C ALA A 24 4.97 5.22 11.55
N GLN A 25 3.86 4.52 11.36
CA GLN A 25 2.65 4.70 12.17
C GLN A 25 2.90 4.38 13.65
N GLN A 26 3.63 3.29 13.92
CA GLN A 26 3.98 2.90 15.29
C GLN A 26 4.87 3.95 15.97
N GLU A 27 5.85 4.51 15.27
CA GLU A 27 6.68 5.59 15.81
C GLU A 27 5.85 6.85 16.11
N CYS A 28 4.96 7.27 15.21
CA CYS A 28 4.05 8.39 15.48
C CYS A 28 3.22 8.15 16.74
N ARG A 29 2.64 6.95 16.92
CA ARG A 29 1.85 6.63 18.12
C ARG A 29 2.71 6.56 19.39
N ALA A 30 3.93 6.05 19.31
CA ALA A 30 4.85 6.01 20.43
C ALA A 30 5.27 7.43 20.87
N ASP A 31 5.50 8.33 19.91
CA ASP A 31 5.96 9.69 20.18
C ASP A 31 4.88 10.59 20.80
N ILE A 32 3.59 10.30 20.59
CA ILE A 32 2.50 10.98 21.32
C ILE A 32 2.69 10.87 22.83
N GLY A 33 3.12 9.71 23.33
CA GLY A 33 3.37 9.49 24.77
C GLY A 33 4.71 10.04 25.27
N ARG A 34 5.63 10.40 24.37
CA ARG A 34 6.99 10.89 24.70
C ARG A 34 7.10 12.41 24.60
N VAL A 35 6.29 13.05 23.77
CA VAL A 35 6.33 14.49 23.52
C VAL A 35 5.28 15.20 24.35
N SER A 36 5.68 16.33 24.96
CA SER A 36 4.81 17.15 25.82
C SER A 36 4.12 18.30 25.08
N ASP A 37 4.55 18.64 23.86
CA ASP A 37 3.91 19.69 23.05
C ASP A 37 2.57 19.17 22.47
N PRO A 38 1.42 19.76 22.87
CA PRO A 38 0.11 19.33 22.38
C PRO A 38 -0.05 19.43 20.86
N LYS A 39 0.64 20.37 20.21
CA LYS A 39 0.57 20.52 18.75
C LYS A 39 1.29 19.37 18.04
N ALA A 40 2.44 18.96 18.57
CA ALA A 40 3.18 17.82 18.06
C ALA A 40 2.38 16.52 18.24
N GLN A 41 1.73 16.33 19.40
CA GLN A 41 0.85 15.18 19.64
C GLN A 41 -0.29 15.10 18.61
N ALA A 42 -0.98 16.22 18.37
CA ALA A 42 -2.07 16.28 17.39
C ALA A 42 -1.57 15.98 15.96
N LEU A 43 -0.39 16.49 15.60
CA LEU A 43 0.25 16.19 14.32
C LEU A 43 0.57 14.70 14.17
N PHE A 44 1.16 14.06 15.19
CA PHE A 44 1.49 12.65 15.14
C PHE A 44 0.26 11.75 15.07
N GLU A 45 -0.83 12.07 15.78
CA GLU A 45 -2.08 11.32 15.63
C GLU A 45 -2.63 11.45 14.21
N THR A 46 -2.65 12.67 13.65
CA THR A 46 -3.12 12.90 12.27
C THR A 46 -2.29 12.11 11.25
N ILE A 47 -0.96 12.11 11.39
CA ILE A 47 -0.09 11.33 10.51
C ILE A 47 -0.36 9.83 10.68
N ALA A 48 -0.52 9.36 11.92
CA ALA A 48 -0.80 7.94 12.19
C ALA A 48 -2.13 7.48 11.55
N GLU A 49 -3.15 8.33 11.53
CA GLU A 49 -4.42 8.04 10.85
C GLU A 49 -4.27 7.98 9.32
N VAL A 50 -3.57 8.95 8.73
CA VAL A 50 -3.29 8.98 7.28
C VAL A 50 -2.52 7.73 6.84
N LEU A 51 -1.49 7.35 7.60
CA LEU A 51 -0.72 6.13 7.35
C LEU A 51 -1.59 4.87 7.46
N GLY A 52 -2.51 4.84 8.44
CA GLY A 52 -3.49 3.76 8.58
C GLY A 52 -4.39 3.61 7.34
N GLY A 53 -4.91 4.73 6.81
CA GLY A 53 -5.71 4.72 5.58
C GLY A 53 -4.90 4.27 4.36
N ALA A 54 -3.65 4.70 4.23
CA ALA A 54 -2.76 4.29 3.15
C ALA A 54 -2.43 2.79 3.18
N MET A 55 -2.16 2.22 4.36
CA MET A 55 -1.98 0.77 4.53
C MET A 55 -3.24 0.00 4.16
N LYS A 56 -4.41 0.46 4.60
CA LYS A 56 -5.69 -0.18 4.25
C LYS A 56 -5.89 -0.26 2.74
N ALA A 57 -5.53 0.79 2.00
CA ALA A 57 -5.62 0.80 0.54
C ALA A 57 -4.67 -0.23 -0.10
N LEU A 58 -3.46 -0.41 0.43
CA LEU A 58 -2.50 -1.42 -0.03
C LEU A 58 -3.00 -2.84 0.27
N GLU A 59 -3.54 -3.09 1.45
CA GLU A 59 -4.17 -4.36 1.82
C GLU A 59 -5.38 -4.67 0.92
N ASP A 60 -6.23 -3.67 0.66
CA ASP A 60 -7.38 -3.83 -0.22
C ASP A 60 -6.95 -4.17 -1.65
N TYR A 61 -5.88 -3.56 -2.16
CA TYR A 61 -5.27 -3.93 -3.44
C TYR A 61 -4.78 -5.39 -3.45
N GLN A 62 -4.12 -5.83 -2.39
CA GLN A 62 -3.65 -7.22 -2.26
C GLN A 62 -4.81 -8.22 -2.19
N ASN A 63 -5.85 -7.90 -1.42
CA ASN A 63 -7.01 -8.77 -1.21
C ASN A 63 -7.96 -8.80 -2.42
N ARG A 64 -8.03 -7.71 -3.19
CA ARG A 64 -8.87 -7.59 -4.41
C ARG A 64 -8.10 -7.80 -5.70
N SER A 65 -6.92 -8.40 -5.66
CA SER A 65 -6.17 -8.87 -6.84
C SER A 65 -6.84 -10.10 -7.51
N GLU A 66 -8.17 -10.07 -7.62
CA GLU A 66 -8.98 -11.03 -8.33
C GLU A 66 -8.87 -10.83 -9.86
N PRO A 67 -9.21 -11.85 -10.68
CA PRO A 67 -9.07 -11.82 -12.13
C PRO A 67 -9.72 -10.62 -12.83
N ALA A 68 -10.67 -9.92 -12.19
CA ALA A 68 -11.33 -8.73 -12.72
C ALA A 68 -10.40 -7.54 -12.98
N TRP A 69 -9.20 -7.52 -12.37
CA TRP A 69 -8.18 -6.47 -12.58
C TRP A 69 -7.07 -6.88 -13.56
N GLN A 70 -7.07 -8.14 -14.02
CA GLN A 70 -6.26 -8.55 -15.16
C GLN A 70 -7.07 -8.21 -16.41
N SER A 71 -6.64 -7.19 -17.16
CA SER A 71 -7.29 -6.77 -18.42
C SER A 71 -7.68 -8.01 -19.24
N PRO A 72 -8.91 -8.08 -19.78
CA PRO A 72 -9.31 -9.21 -20.61
C PRO A 72 -8.28 -9.37 -21.73
N PRO A 73 -7.86 -10.61 -22.06
CA PRO A 73 -6.89 -10.83 -23.12
C PRO A 73 -7.41 -10.16 -24.39
N SER A 74 -6.65 -9.19 -24.90
CA SER A 74 -6.99 -8.43 -26.09
C SER A 74 -7.48 -9.37 -27.18
N ALA A 75 -8.71 -9.13 -27.66
CA ALA A 75 -9.33 -9.89 -28.73
C ALA A 75 -8.39 -9.90 -29.95
N LYS A 76 -7.66 -11.01 -30.14
CA LYS A 76 -6.96 -11.30 -31.39
C LYS A 76 -7.88 -12.10 -32.29
N THR A 77 -8.28 -11.42 -33.36
CA THR A 77 -8.40 -11.94 -34.73
C THR A 77 -9.42 -13.04 -34.98
N ILE A 78 -10.51 -12.68 -35.65
CA ILE A 78 -11.21 -13.60 -36.54
C ILE A 78 -11.25 -12.96 -37.94
N HIS A 79 -10.38 -13.44 -38.82
CA HIS A 79 -10.53 -13.34 -40.28
C HIS A 79 -11.36 -14.54 -40.74
N PRO A 80 -12.28 -14.33 -41.69
CA PRO A 80 -12.15 -14.97 -42.99
C PRO A 80 -11.91 -13.97 -44.14
#